data_AF-A0AAW4BJE2-F1
#
_entry.id   AF-A0AAW4BJE2-F1
#
_cell.length_a   1.000
_cell.length_b   1.000
_cell.length_c   1.000
_cell.angle_alpha   90.00
_cell.angle_beta   90.00
_cell.angle_gamma   90.00
#
_symmetry.space_group_name_H-M   'P 1'
#
loop_
_entity.id
_entity.type
_entity.pdbx_description
1 polymer ?
#
loop_
_entity_poly.entity_id
_entity_poly.type
_entity_poly.pdbx_seq_one_letter_code
_entity_poly.pdbx_strand_id
1 'polypeptide(L)'
;MLKLFEFVVRFIFRYRKFDVLHCNDLNGFFVGFCCKLTRPKIIIVYDSHEFAINDVPNQSARSIKLKKILEGFLIKFAHGVINVSDSIANEYSRLYNI
;
A
#
# COMPACT_ATOMS: atom_id res chain seq x y z
N MET A 1 -13.37 8.54 -7.44
CA MET A 1 -13.72 7.11 -7.53
C MET A 1 -13.61 6.59 -8.98
N LEU A 2 -14.37 7.14 -9.94
CA LEU A 2 -14.35 6.66 -11.34
C LEU A 2 -12.96 6.63 -12.01
N LYS A 3 -12.15 7.68 -11.84
CA LYS A 3 -10.79 7.72 -12.41
C LYS A 3 -9.84 6.69 -11.81
N LEU A 4 -9.96 6.38 -10.52
CA LEU A 4 -9.13 5.36 -9.87
C LEU A 4 -9.48 3.96 -10.38
N PHE A 5 -10.78 3.67 -10.52
CA PHE A 5 -11.24 2.41 -11.09
C PHE A 5 -10.78 2.24 -12.54
N GLU A 6 -10.95 3.28 -13.37
CA GLU A 6 -10.44 3.27 -14.75
C GLU A 6 -8.92 3.05 -14.79
N PHE A 7 -8.17 3.72 -13.91
CA PHE A 7 -6.74 3.53 -13.80
C PHE A 7 -6.39 2.08 -13.44
N VAL A 8 -7.02 1.50 -12.42
CA VAL A 8 -6.80 0.10 -12.01
C VAL A 8 -7.03 -0.85 -13.17
N VAL A 9 -8.16 -0.71 -13.88
CA VAL A 9 -8.48 -1.57 -15.03
C VAL A 9 -7.41 -1.44 -16.11
N ARG A 10 -7.05 -0.22 -16.53
CA ARG A 10 -6.01 0.00 -17.55
C ARG A 10 -4.65 -0.52 -17.10
N PHE A 11 -4.32 -0.39 -15.81
CA PHE A 11 -3.05 -0.82 -15.25
C PHE A 11 -2.96 -2.35 -15.20
N ILE A 12 -4.05 -3.04 -14.84
CA ILE A 12 -4.13 -4.53 -14.78
C ILE A 12 -3.74 -5.18 -16.11
N PHE A 13 -4.06 -4.57 -17.24
CA PHE A 13 -3.67 -5.09 -18.56
C PHE A 13 -2.21 -4.78 -18.92
N ARG A 14 -1.59 -3.74 -18.35
CA ARG A 14 -0.25 -3.26 -18.72
C ARG A 14 0.86 -3.79 -17.82
N TYR A 15 0.59 -4.07 -16.55
CA TYR A 15 1.62 -4.45 -15.58
C TYR A 15 2.20 -5.86 -15.81
N ARG A 16 1.51 -6.70 -16.61
CA ARG A 16 1.81 -8.13 -16.81
C ARG A 16 3.23 -8.42 -17.29
N LYS A 17 3.89 -7.44 -17.91
CA LYS A 17 5.28 -7.52 -18.41
C LYS A 17 6.35 -7.31 -17.33
N PHE A 18 5.96 -6.95 -16.11
CA PHE A 18 6.86 -6.71 -14.99
C PHE A 18 6.74 -7.82 -13.96
N ASP A 19 7.82 -8.09 -13.24
CA ASP A 19 7.87 -9.12 -12.18
C ASP A 19 7.74 -8.51 -10.78
N VAL A 20 8.04 -7.22 -10.65
CA VAL A 20 7.99 -6.46 -9.40
C VAL A 20 7.14 -5.20 -9.60
N LEU A 21 6.26 -4.93 -8.64
CA LEU A 21 5.49 -3.70 -8.53
C LEU A 21 5.95 -2.92 -7.30
N HIS A 22 6.55 -1.76 -7.54
CA HIS A 22 6.86 -0.80 -6.49
C HIS A 22 5.63 0.09 -6.27
N CYS A 23 5.03 -0.02 -5.09
CA CYS A 23 3.78 0.64 -4.75
C CYS A 23 4.04 1.75 -3.74
N ASN A 24 3.94 3.00 -4.20
CA ASN A 24 4.07 4.16 -3.32
C ASN A 24 2.72 4.49 -2.67
N ASP A 25 2.75 4.69 -1.35
CA ASP A 25 1.60 5.01 -0.51
C ASP A 25 0.47 3.96 -0.52
N LEU A 26 -0.49 4.13 0.37
CA LEU A 26 -1.62 3.20 0.52
C LEU A 26 -2.46 3.07 -0.77
N ASN A 27 -2.58 4.15 -1.55
CA ASN A 27 -3.30 4.13 -2.82
C ASN A 27 -2.58 3.28 -3.87
N GLY A 28 -1.25 3.43 -4.02
CA GLY A 28 -0.46 2.58 -4.91
C GLY A 28 -0.49 1.14 -4.46
N PHE A 29 -0.47 0.91 -3.14
CA PHE A 29 -0.51 -0.42 -2.57
C PHE A 29 -1.84 -1.13 -2.83
N PHE A 30 -2.96 -0.41 -2.76
CA PHE A 30 -4.27 -0.94 -3.16
C PHE A 30 -4.29 -1.39 -4.63
N VAL A 31 -3.70 -0.62 -5.55
CA VAL A 31 -3.58 -1.01 -6.96
C VAL A 31 -2.69 -2.26 -7.10
N GLY A 32 -1.57 -2.30 -6.38
CA GLY A 32 -0.69 -3.47 -6.32
C GLY A 32 -1.42 -4.72 -5.85
N PHE A 33 -2.25 -4.61 -4.80
CA PHE A 33 -3.09 -5.70 -4.31
C PHE A 33 -4.08 -6.18 -5.37
N CYS A 34 -4.78 -5.27 -6.08
CA CYS A 34 -5.61 -5.65 -7.21
C CYS A 34 -4.83 -6.41 -8.30
N CYS A 35 -3.58 -6.03 -8.53
CA CYS A 35 -2.69 -6.77 -9.44
C CYS A 35 -2.35 -8.16 -8.87
N LYS A 36 -2.06 -8.29 -7.57
CA LYS A 36 -1.83 -9.59 -6.89
C LYS A 36 -3.00 -10.55 -7.07
N LEU A 37 -4.23 -10.06 -6.97
CA LEU A 37 -5.43 -10.87 -7.20
C LEU A 37 -5.49 -11.45 -8.61
N THR A 38 -4.93 -10.76 -9.61
CA THR A 38 -4.94 -11.19 -11.01
C THR A 38 -3.65 -11.92 -11.44
N ARG A 39 -2.55 -11.76 -10.69
CA ARG A 39 -1.28 -12.51 -10.81
C ARG A 39 -0.69 -12.76 -9.42
N PRO A 40 -1.04 -13.86 -8.74
CA PRO A 40 -0.61 -14.12 -7.35
C PRO A 40 0.90 -14.15 -7.13
N LYS A 41 1.67 -14.49 -8.18
CA LYS A 41 3.14 -14.56 -8.16
C LYS A 41 3.83 -13.19 -8.28
N ILE A 42 3.12 -12.10 -8.50
CA ILE A 42 3.74 -10.77 -8.61
C ILE A 42 4.37 -10.36 -7.27
N ILE A 43 5.61 -9.87 -7.34
CA ILE A 43 6.30 -9.31 -6.17
C ILE A 43 5.80 -7.89 -5.97
N ILE A 44 5.40 -7.56 -4.75
CA ILE A 44 4.97 -6.21 -4.39
C ILE A 44 5.94 -5.67 -3.36
N VAL A 45 6.52 -4.51 -3.65
CA VAL A 45 7.32 -3.74 -2.71
C VAL A 45 6.49 -2.53 -2.31
N TYR A 46 6.19 -2.39 -1.02
CA TYR A 46 5.40 -1.29 -0.51
C TYR A 46 6.34 -0.19 -0.01
N ASP A 47 6.22 1.01 -0.55
CA ASP A 47 6.92 2.19 -0.06
C ASP A 47 5.95 3.04 0.74
N SER A 48 6.21 3.14 2.04
CA SER A 48 5.38 3.87 2.96
C SER A 48 6.04 5.19 3.30
N HIS A 49 5.60 6.23 2.60
CA HIS A 49 5.94 7.61 2.91
C HIS A 49 4.91 8.17 3.90
N GLU A 50 5.43 8.51 5.09
CA GLU A 50 4.73 9.19 6.18
C GLU A 50 3.70 8.37 6.98
N PHE A 51 3.71 8.58 8.30
CA PHE A 51 2.65 8.11 9.18
C PHE A 51 1.32 8.63 8.65
N ALA A 52 0.43 7.71 8.25
CA ALA A 52 -0.96 8.00 7.88
C ALA A 52 -1.81 8.67 9.00
N ILE A 53 -1.18 9.08 10.10
CA ILE A 53 -1.76 9.76 11.25
C ILE A 53 -1.67 11.29 11.11
N ASN A 54 -0.72 11.84 10.34
CA ASN A 54 -0.50 13.30 10.22
C ASN A 54 -0.55 13.87 8.79
N ASP A 55 -0.76 13.05 7.78
CA ASP A 55 -0.71 13.43 6.36
C ASP A 55 -1.82 14.43 5.94
N VAL A 56 -2.89 14.58 6.74
CA VAL A 56 -3.95 15.57 6.51
C VAL A 56 -4.35 16.27 7.82
N PRO A 57 -4.21 17.61 7.93
CA PRO A 57 -4.75 18.33 9.08
C PRO A 57 -6.29 18.18 9.14
N ASN A 58 -6.85 17.94 10.33
CA ASN A 58 -8.27 17.66 10.57
C ASN A 58 -8.82 16.32 10.01
N GLN A 59 -7.98 15.31 9.78
CA GLN A 59 -8.51 13.99 9.43
C GLN A 59 -9.27 13.36 10.60
N SER A 60 -10.49 12.88 10.34
CA SER A 60 -11.29 12.23 11.39
C SER A 60 -10.61 10.97 11.92
N ALA A 61 -10.64 10.75 13.24
CA ALA A 61 -10.03 9.57 13.88
C ALA A 61 -10.51 8.24 13.29
N ARG A 62 -11.74 8.19 12.76
CA ARG A 62 -12.29 7.03 12.04
C ARG A 62 -11.58 6.77 10.71
N SER A 63 -11.29 7.83 9.95
CA SER A 63 -10.59 7.72 8.66
C SER A 63 -9.15 7.23 8.85
N ILE A 64 -8.45 7.74 9.88
CA ILE A 64 -7.11 7.29 10.27
C ILE A 64 -7.15 5.81 10.67
N LYS A 65 -8.10 5.42 11.52
CA LYS A 65 -8.26 4.03 11.95
C LYS A 65 -8.55 3.10 10.77
N LEU A 66 -9.39 3.52 9.82
CA LEU A 66 -9.68 2.73 8.63
C LEU A 66 -8.46 2.56 7.73
N LYS A 67 -7.69 3.64 7.49
CA LYS A 67 -6.42 3.58 6.75
C LYS A 67 -5.46 2.61 7.41
N LYS A 68 -5.29 2.69 8.74
CA LYS A 68 -4.43 1.80 9.53
C LYS A 68 -4.83 0.32 9.41
N ILE A 69 -6.14 0.02 9.51
CA ILE A 69 -6.64 -1.35 9.35
C ILE A 69 -6.39 -1.85 7.92
N LEU A 70 -6.67 -1.01 6.92
CA LEU A 70 -6.47 -1.35 5.52
C LEU A 70 -4.99 -1.60 5.23
N GLU A 71 -4.10 -0.72 5.69
CA GLU A 71 -2.66 -0.85 5.55
C GLU A 71 -2.14 -2.13 6.22
N GLY A 72 -2.50 -2.37 7.48
CA GLY A 72 -2.11 -3.60 8.19
C GLY A 72 -2.66 -4.89 7.59
N PHE A 73 -3.78 -4.83 6.86
CA PHE A 73 -4.26 -5.95 6.06
C PHE A 73 -3.43 -6.13 4.79
N LEU A 74 -3.20 -5.05 4.04
CA LEU A 74 -2.49 -5.08 2.76
C LEU A 74 -1.02 -5.44 2.92
N ILE A 75 -0.36 -4.99 4.00
CA ILE A 75 1.08 -5.16 4.24
C ILE A 75 1.51 -6.63 4.24
N LYS A 76 0.59 -7.54 4.61
CA LYS A 76 0.78 -9.00 4.56
C LYS A 76 0.97 -9.55 3.15
N PHE A 77 0.58 -8.80 2.13
CA PHE A 77 0.74 -9.16 0.71
C PHE A 77 1.98 -8.54 0.08
N ALA A 78 2.62 -7.58 0.75
CA ALA A 78 3.92 -7.05 0.35
C ALA A 78 4.99 -8.10 0.62
N HIS A 79 5.95 -8.18 -0.30
CA HIS A 79 7.16 -8.98 -0.14
C HIS A 79 8.21 -8.25 0.70
N GLY A 80 8.22 -6.92 0.61
CA GLY A 80 9.08 -6.05 1.42
C GLY A 80 8.43 -4.68 1.56
N VAL A 81 8.79 -4.00 2.64
CA VAL A 81 8.34 -2.64 2.95
C VAL A 81 9.57 -1.75 2.99
N ILE A 82 9.50 -0.62 2.29
CA ILE A 82 10.50 0.44 2.32
C ILE A 82 9.93 1.56 3.18
N ASN A 83 10.73 2.00 4.14
CA ASN A 83 10.41 3.11 5.04
C ASN A 83 11.54 4.13 4.98
N VAL A 84 11.20 5.39 5.21
CA VAL A 84 12.16 6.52 5.11
C VAL A 84 13.17 6.59 6.27
N SER A 85 12.95 5.86 7.37
CA SER A 85 13.88 5.80 8.50
C SER A 85 13.66 4.56 9.37
N ASP A 86 14.69 4.17 10.12
CA ASP A 86 14.62 3.06 11.08
C ASP A 86 13.58 3.29 12.19
N SER A 87 13.39 4.55 12.61
CA SER A 87 12.37 4.89 13.62
C SER A 87 10.96 4.57 13.14
N ILE A 88 10.69 4.80 11.84
CA ILE A 88 9.39 4.49 11.24
C ILE A 88 9.26 2.99 11.00
N ALA A 89 10.33 2.33 10.56
CA ALA A 89 10.35 0.89 10.38
C ALA A 89 10.04 0.14 11.71
N ASN A 90 10.66 0.57 12.82
CA ASN A 90 10.40 0.01 14.15
C ASN A 90 8.95 0.20 14.60
N GLU A 91 8.36 1.38 14.33
CA GLU A 91 6.96 1.59 14.63
C GLU A 91 6.06 0.72 13.74
N TYR A 92 6.37 0.58 12.45
CA TYR A 92 5.62 -0.28 11.53
C TYR A 92 5.65 -1.74 11.99
N SER A 93 6.81 -2.24 12.41
CA SER A 93 6.94 -3.57 13.00
C SER A 93 6.10 -3.71 14.27
N ARG A 94 6.11 -2.70 15.17
CA ARG A 94 5.26 -2.70 16.38
C ARG A 94 3.76 -2.67 16.06
N LEU A 95 3.35 -1.89 15.06
CA LEU A 95 1.95 -1.64 14.72
C LEU A 95 1.31 -2.77 13.92
N TYR A 96 2.06 -3.37 13.00
CA TYR A 96 1.56 -4.34 12.03
C TYR A 96 2.15 -5.74 12.21
N ASN A 97 3.09 -5.90 13.15
CA ASN A 97 3.75 -7.17 13.49
C ASN A 97 4.36 -7.84 12.25
N ILE A 98 5.12 -7.03 11.50
CA ILE A 98 5.90 -7.41 10.32
C ILE A 98 7.40 -7.41 10.61
#